data_AF-A0A8T7HP03-F1
#
_entry.id   AF-A0A8T7HP03-F1
#
_cell.length_a   1.000
_cell.length_b   1.000
_cell.length_c   1.000
_cell.angle_alpha   90.00
_cell.angle_beta   90.00
_cell.angle_gamma   90.00
#
_symmetry.space_group_name_H-M   'P 1'
#
loop_
_entity.id
_entity.type
_entity.pdbx_description
1 polymer ?
#
loop_
_entity_poly.entity_id
_entity_poly.type
_entity_poly.pdbx_seq_one_letter_code
_entity_poly.pdbx_strand_id
1 'polypeptide(L)'
;MMEASDEKAFMHDGKKIRTLRELLHEIKEMPEERYQHYASENHNYFADWIEHVLEDADLSQSLRHLHKKKEAISLLDEYLHPKPAVVQPINNEPSILHEEKSSFEVQEDKPLKEEKKETKITRQIEKLDKIAQDEKEIKEFLWKHFAWDMAEEFMYGMAIGILVGLVLSKIFLKV
;
A
#
# COMPACT_ATOMS: atom_id res chain seq x y z
N MET A 1 -4.81 -10.36 -23.04
CA MET A 1 -4.20 -9.33 -22.18
C MET A 1 -5.31 -8.38 -21.83
N MET A 2 -5.61 -8.18 -20.54
CA MET A 2 -6.67 -7.28 -20.11
C MET A 2 -6.20 -5.83 -20.27
N GLU A 3 -7.10 -4.95 -20.71
CA GLU A 3 -6.85 -3.53 -20.94
C GLU A 3 -7.96 -2.72 -20.27
N ALA A 4 -7.57 -1.66 -19.55
CA ALA A 4 -8.50 -0.75 -18.91
C ALA A 4 -9.18 0.17 -19.94
N SER A 5 -10.46 0.49 -19.69
CA SER A 5 -11.16 1.56 -20.40
C SER A 5 -10.49 2.92 -20.15
N ASP A 6 -10.66 3.87 -21.09
CA ASP A 6 -10.09 5.22 -21.02
C ASP A 6 -10.47 6.03 -19.79
N GLU A 7 -11.62 5.73 -19.21
CA GLU A 7 -12.14 6.37 -17.99
C GLU A 7 -11.55 5.77 -16.71
N LYS A 8 -11.04 4.53 -16.79
CA LYS A 8 -10.45 3.79 -15.67
C LYS A 8 -8.92 3.66 -15.77
N ALA A 9 -8.31 4.27 -16.79
CA ALA A 9 -6.86 4.26 -16.95
C ALA A 9 -6.18 4.96 -15.76
N PHE A 10 -5.07 4.40 -15.30
CA PHE A 10 -4.28 5.03 -14.25
C PHE A 10 -3.54 6.24 -14.84
N MET A 11 -3.73 7.41 -14.24
CA MET A 11 -3.12 8.65 -14.73
C MET A 11 -1.82 8.94 -14.01
N HIS A 12 -0.73 9.07 -14.78
CA HIS A 12 0.58 9.43 -14.27
C HIS A 12 1.26 10.44 -15.19
N ASP A 13 1.63 11.62 -14.68
CA ASP A 13 2.30 12.68 -15.44
C ASP A 13 1.65 13.01 -16.80
N GLY A 14 0.31 13.01 -16.84
CA GLY A 14 -0.48 13.26 -18.06
C GLY A 14 -0.57 12.08 -19.03
N LYS A 15 0.11 10.96 -18.74
CA LYS A 15 -0.03 9.70 -19.48
C LYS A 15 -1.13 8.83 -18.89
N LYS A 16 -1.85 8.13 -19.77
CA LYS A 16 -2.82 7.08 -19.41
C LYS A 16 -2.12 5.73 -19.45
N ILE A 17 -2.16 5.01 -18.34
CA ILE A 17 -1.70 3.63 -18.23
C ILE A 17 -2.93 2.73 -18.24
N ARG A 18 -3.03 1.87 -19.26
CA ARG A 18 -4.19 0.99 -19.49
C ARG A 18 -3.89 -0.48 -19.24
N THR A 19 -2.62 -0.89 -19.28
CA THR A 19 -2.22 -2.29 -19.16
C THR A 19 -1.15 -2.50 -18.09
N LEU A 20 -1.03 -3.73 -17.57
CA LEU A 20 0.06 -4.10 -16.65
C LEU A 20 1.45 -3.90 -17.25
N ARG A 21 1.59 -4.06 -18.58
CA ARG A 21 2.88 -3.87 -19.27
C ARG A 21 3.29 -2.41 -19.29
N GLU A 22 2.35 -1.51 -19.56
CA GLU A 22 2.57 -0.06 -19.47
C GLU A 22 2.87 0.35 -18.04
N LEU A 23 2.13 -0.20 -17.06
CA LEU A 23 2.40 0.06 -15.64
C LEU A 23 3.82 -0.36 -15.25
N LEU A 24 4.25 -1.57 -15.65
CA LEU A 24 5.61 -2.04 -15.40
C LEU A 24 6.66 -1.13 -16.02
N HIS A 25 6.42 -0.66 -17.25
CA HIS A 25 7.34 0.26 -17.92
C HIS A 25 7.43 1.60 -17.18
N GLU A 26 6.30 2.20 -16.83
CA GLU A 26 6.30 3.48 -16.11
C GLU A 26 6.91 3.33 -14.70
N ILE A 27 6.64 2.25 -13.96
CA ILE A 27 7.30 2.00 -12.66
C ILE A 27 8.82 1.87 -12.80
N LYS A 28 9.33 1.25 -13.89
CA LYS A 28 10.78 1.13 -14.14
C LYS A 28 11.45 2.49 -14.34
N GLU A 29 10.81 3.38 -15.10
CA GLU A 29 11.33 4.72 -15.39
C GLU A 29 11.08 5.73 -14.25
N MET A 30 10.10 5.48 -13.39
CA MET A 30 9.70 6.38 -12.30
C MET A 30 10.82 6.54 -11.24
N PRO A 31 11.15 7.77 -10.81
CA PRO A 31 12.04 8.01 -9.67
C PRO A 31 11.53 7.35 -8.38
N GLU A 32 12.43 6.97 -7.48
CA GLU A 32 12.05 6.25 -6.24
C GLU A 32 11.15 7.11 -5.34
N GLU A 33 11.44 8.41 -5.23
CA GLU A 33 10.66 9.36 -4.44
C GLU A 33 9.23 9.45 -4.98
N ARG A 34 9.09 9.45 -6.31
CA ARG A 34 7.80 9.49 -7.00
C ARG A 34 7.03 8.19 -6.82
N TYR A 35 7.71 7.05 -6.86
CA TYR A 35 7.09 5.75 -6.58
C TYR A 35 6.50 5.69 -5.16
N GLN A 36 7.22 6.19 -4.16
CA GLN A 36 6.78 6.19 -2.76
C GLN A 36 5.50 7.01 -2.51
N HIS A 37 5.21 8.00 -3.36
CA HIS A 37 3.93 8.72 -3.31
C HIS A 37 2.73 7.84 -3.70
N TYR A 38 2.94 6.83 -4.57
CA TYR A 38 1.89 5.91 -4.99
C TYR A 38 1.87 4.59 -4.22
N ALA A 39 3.02 4.16 -3.71
CA ALA A 39 3.20 2.93 -2.96
C ALA A 39 3.99 3.23 -1.68
N SER A 40 3.25 3.55 -0.63
CA SER A 40 3.75 3.82 0.72
C SER A 40 3.48 2.63 1.65
N GLU A 41 4.00 2.68 2.88
CA GLU A 41 3.72 1.68 3.92
C GLU A 41 2.23 1.59 4.27
N ASN A 42 1.52 2.73 4.20
CA ASN A 42 0.11 2.81 4.56
C ASN A 42 -0.82 2.36 3.43
N HIS A 43 -0.41 2.60 2.18
CA HIS A 43 -1.29 2.45 1.03
C HIS A 43 -0.54 2.28 -0.28
N ASN A 44 -1.08 1.44 -1.17
CA ASN A 44 -0.56 1.18 -2.51
C ASN A 44 -1.64 1.36 -3.57
N TYR A 45 -1.63 2.51 -4.24
CA TYR A 45 -2.59 2.88 -5.27
C TYR A 45 -2.49 2.00 -6.53
N PHE A 46 -1.33 1.41 -6.80
CA PHE A 46 -1.19 0.47 -7.92
C PHE A 46 -1.99 -0.81 -7.65
N ALA A 47 -1.97 -1.29 -6.41
CA ALA A 47 -2.75 -2.48 -6.02
C ALA A 47 -4.25 -2.22 -6.15
N ASP A 48 -4.74 -1.08 -5.65
CA ASP A 48 -6.15 -0.68 -5.78
C ASP A 48 -6.59 -0.60 -7.25
N TRP A 49 -5.75 -0.01 -8.11
CA TRP A 49 -6.02 0.07 -9.54
C TRP A 49 -6.09 -1.32 -10.19
N ILE A 50 -5.12 -2.20 -9.91
CA ILE A 50 -5.11 -3.57 -10.45
C ILE A 50 -6.35 -4.35 -9.99
N GLU A 51 -6.73 -4.23 -8.72
CA GLU A 51 -7.90 -4.92 -8.15
C GLU A 51 -9.21 -4.45 -8.79
N HIS A 52 -9.41 -3.14 -8.88
CA HIS A 52 -10.71 -2.58 -9.27
C HIS A 52 -10.86 -2.34 -10.78
N VAL A 53 -9.76 -2.26 -11.53
CA VAL A 53 -9.79 -1.98 -12.96
C VAL A 53 -9.44 -3.20 -13.80
N LEU A 54 -8.44 -3.98 -13.37
CA LEU A 54 -8.05 -5.20 -14.07
C LEU A 54 -8.67 -6.46 -13.47
N GLU A 55 -9.41 -6.32 -12.36
CA GLU A 55 -10.13 -7.39 -11.69
C GLU A 55 -9.21 -8.56 -11.26
N ASP A 56 -7.94 -8.25 -10.94
CA ASP A 56 -6.94 -9.22 -10.50
C ASP A 56 -6.61 -9.07 -9.02
N ALA A 57 -7.41 -9.73 -8.19
CA ALA A 57 -7.30 -9.69 -6.73
C ALA A 57 -6.04 -10.38 -6.19
N ASP A 58 -5.55 -11.43 -6.86
CA ASP A 58 -4.39 -12.20 -6.39
C ASP A 58 -3.10 -11.38 -6.56
N LEU A 59 -2.95 -10.74 -7.74
CA LEU A 59 -1.83 -9.84 -8.00
C LEU A 59 -1.91 -8.59 -7.13
N SER A 60 -3.11 -8.01 -6.97
CA SER A 60 -3.27 -6.81 -6.13
C SER A 60 -2.91 -7.09 -4.68
N GLN A 61 -3.37 -8.21 -4.11
CA GLN A 61 -3.05 -8.59 -2.73
C GLN A 61 -1.55 -8.80 -2.54
N SER A 62 -0.88 -9.46 -3.51
CA SER A 62 0.57 -9.61 -3.50
C SER A 62 1.30 -8.27 -3.55
N LEU A 63 0.79 -7.31 -4.34
CA LEU A 63 1.38 -5.98 -4.50
C LEU A 63 1.13 -5.06 -3.30
N ARG A 64 0.02 -5.21 -2.56
CA ARG A 64 -0.32 -4.37 -1.39
C ARG A 64 0.78 -4.32 -0.32
N HIS A 65 1.53 -5.40 -0.17
CA HIS A 65 2.59 -5.53 0.83
C HIS A 65 3.98 -5.10 0.34
N LEU A 66 4.11 -4.71 -0.93
CA LEU A 66 5.39 -4.34 -1.53
C LEU A 66 5.56 -2.81 -1.60
N HIS A 67 6.36 -2.29 -0.68
CA HIS A 67 6.65 -0.85 -0.59
C HIS A 67 7.93 -0.45 -1.34
N LYS A 68 8.75 -1.42 -1.75
CA LYS A 68 9.98 -1.14 -2.51
C LYS A 68 9.73 -1.30 -4.00
N LYS A 69 10.12 -0.29 -4.77
CA LYS A 69 9.96 -0.29 -6.24
C LYS A 69 10.54 -1.53 -6.91
N LYS A 70 11.74 -1.96 -6.49
CA LYS A 70 12.43 -3.13 -7.06
C LYS A 70 11.67 -4.45 -6.85
N GLU A 71 11.01 -4.60 -5.70
CA GLU A 71 10.23 -5.79 -5.36
C GLU A 71 8.95 -5.83 -6.21
N ALA A 72 8.25 -4.69 -6.32
CA ALA A 72 7.09 -4.54 -7.19
C ALA A 72 7.41 -4.81 -8.67
N ILE A 73 8.53 -4.28 -9.18
CA ILE A 73 9.02 -4.56 -10.54
C ILE A 73 9.23 -6.07 -10.74
N SER A 74 9.89 -6.74 -9.79
CA SER A 74 10.16 -8.18 -9.88
C SER A 74 8.85 -8.99 -9.94
N LEU A 75 7.89 -8.67 -9.07
CA LEU A 75 6.59 -9.32 -9.02
C LEU A 75 5.82 -9.16 -10.34
N LEU A 76 5.73 -7.93 -10.85
CA LEU A 76 5.03 -7.64 -12.11
C LEU A 76 5.71 -8.28 -13.33
N ASP A 77 7.06 -8.33 -13.34
CA ASP A 77 7.83 -8.94 -14.41
C ASP A 77 7.64 -10.47 -14.43
N GLU A 78 7.66 -11.11 -13.25
CA GLU A 78 7.36 -12.54 -13.07
C GLU A 78 5.92 -12.87 -13.49
N TYR A 79 4.96 -12.04 -13.10
CA TYR A 79 3.55 -12.21 -13.47
C TYR A 79 3.34 -12.12 -14.99
N LEU A 80 4.00 -11.18 -15.67
CA LEU A 80 3.88 -10.99 -17.13
C LEU A 80 4.67 -12.02 -17.95
N HIS A 81 5.71 -12.62 -17.37
CA HIS A 81 6.53 -13.66 -17.99
C HIS A 81 6.52 -14.90 -17.11
N PRO A 82 5.36 -15.59 -16.99
CA PRO A 82 5.26 -16.77 -16.18
C PRO A 82 6.33 -17.75 -16.68
N LYS A 83 7.32 -18.00 -15.83
CA LYS A 83 8.35 -18.98 -16.13
C LYS A 83 7.59 -20.26 -16.44
N PRO A 84 7.81 -20.90 -17.62
CA PRO A 84 7.07 -22.10 -17.98
C PRO A 84 7.19 -23.02 -16.79
N ALA A 85 6.04 -23.30 -16.16
CA ALA A 85 5.99 -24.05 -14.92
C ALA A 85 6.91 -25.23 -15.15
N VAL A 86 8.00 -25.31 -14.39
CA VAL A 86 8.91 -26.44 -14.50
C VAL A 86 8.00 -27.60 -14.18
N VAL A 87 7.54 -28.29 -15.21
CA VAL A 87 6.73 -29.49 -15.10
C VAL A 87 7.70 -30.46 -14.46
N GLN A 88 7.77 -30.40 -13.12
CA GLN A 88 8.40 -31.42 -12.33
C GLN A 88 7.82 -32.71 -12.89
N PRO A 89 8.65 -33.61 -13.43
CA PRO A 89 8.15 -34.84 -14.00
C PRO A 89 7.24 -35.45 -12.95
N ILE A 90 5.95 -35.54 -13.31
CA ILE A 90 4.93 -36.13 -12.45
C ILE A 90 5.29 -37.61 -12.42
N ASN A 91 6.22 -37.96 -11.52
CA ASN A 91 6.48 -39.33 -11.14
C ASN A 91 5.24 -39.76 -10.37
N ASN A 92 4.23 -40.16 -11.13
CA ASN A 92 3.10 -40.96 -10.67
C ASN A 92 3.66 -42.31 -10.20
N GLU A 93 4.36 -42.31 -9.05
CA GLU A 93 4.48 -43.51 -8.26
C GLU A 93 3.23 -43.52 -7.35
N PRO A 94 2.30 -44.46 -7.54
CA PRO A 94 1.10 -44.54 -6.73
C PRO A 94 1.53 -44.88 -5.28
N SER A 95 1.58 -43.87 -4.42
CA SER A 95 1.61 -44.07 -2.97
C SER A 95 0.30 -44.72 -2.57
N ILE A 96 0.37 -46.04 -2.45
CA ILE A 96 -0.64 -46.91 -1.88
C ILE A 96 -1.03 -46.38 -0.49
N LEU A 97 -2.35 -46.25 -0.30
CA LEU A 97 -3.04 -46.02 0.96
C LEU A 97 -2.37 -46.75 2.12
N HIS A 98 -1.76 -46.00 3.05
CA HIS A 98 -1.66 -46.42 4.44
C HIS A 98 -2.57 -45.52 5.27
N GLU A 99 -3.77 -46.04 5.48
CA GLU A 99 -4.72 -45.64 6.51
C GLU A 99 -4.10 -45.99 7.86
N GLU A 100 -3.40 -45.05 8.50
CA GLU A 100 -2.93 -45.22 9.86
C GLU A 100 -3.82 -44.44 10.83
N LYS A 101 -4.74 -45.19 11.47
CA LYS A 101 -5.39 -44.81 12.72
C LYS A 101 -4.30 -44.57 13.76
N SER A 102 -3.96 -43.32 14.04
CA SER A 102 -3.18 -42.97 15.22
C SER A 102 -4.10 -42.43 16.31
N SER A 103 -4.29 -43.27 17.32
CA SER A 103 -4.94 -42.98 18.59
C SER A 103 -4.32 -41.75 19.25
N PHE A 104 -5.20 -40.90 19.78
CA PHE A 104 -4.87 -39.74 20.60
C PHE A 104 -4.65 -40.23 22.03
N GLU A 105 -3.38 -40.32 22.46
CA GLU A 105 -3.01 -40.59 23.84
C GLU A 105 -2.60 -39.27 24.51
N VAL A 106 -3.41 -38.90 25.51
CA VAL A 106 -3.22 -37.73 26.38
C VAL A 106 -1.97 -37.97 27.22
N GLN A 107 -0.91 -37.18 26.99
CA GLN A 107 0.25 -37.13 27.88
C GLN A 107 0.12 -35.97 28.85
N GLU A 108 0.09 -36.33 30.12
CA GLU A 108 0.15 -35.46 31.29
C GLU A 108 1.42 -34.61 31.36
N ASP A 109 1.25 -33.50 32.07
CA ASP A 109 2.15 -32.38 32.28
C ASP A 109 3.60 -32.75 32.61
N LYS A 110 4.51 -32.08 31.89
CA LYS A 110 5.94 -32.03 32.21
C LYS A 110 6.33 -30.57 32.52
N PRO A 111 6.95 -30.28 33.67
CA PRO A 111 7.21 -28.92 34.11
C PRO A 111 8.23 -28.24 33.19
N LEU A 112 7.80 -27.12 32.61
CA LEU A 112 8.54 -26.29 31.68
C LEU A 112 9.69 -25.59 32.41
N LYS A 113 10.92 -25.87 31.99
CA LYS A 113 12.11 -25.12 32.42
C LYS A 113 12.07 -23.72 31.79
N GLU A 114 11.61 -22.77 32.58
CA GLU A 114 11.84 -21.34 32.36
C GLU A 114 13.29 -21.02 32.71
N GLU A 115 14.16 -20.88 31.70
CA GLU A 115 15.37 -20.07 31.86
C GLU A 115 15.95 -19.74 30.48
N LYS A 116 16.19 -18.43 30.25
CA LYS A 116 16.96 -17.81 29.12
C LYS A 116 16.21 -17.39 27.84
N LYS A 117 15.05 -16.74 27.94
CA LYS A 117 14.45 -15.95 26.82
C LYS A 117 14.37 -14.43 27.06
N GLU A 118 14.78 -13.92 28.22
CA GLU A 118 14.57 -12.51 28.58
C GLU A 118 15.48 -11.50 27.87
N THR A 119 16.61 -11.91 27.31
CA THR A 119 17.59 -10.97 26.71
C THR A 119 17.30 -10.56 25.27
N LYS A 120 16.36 -11.22 24.56
CA LYS A 120 16.01 -10.86 23.18
C LYS A 120 14.81 -9.91 23.11
N ILE A 121 13.92 -9.96 24.09
CA ILE A 121 12.69 -9.15 24.14
C ILE A 121 13.01 -7.70 24.48
N THR A 122 13.94 -7.44 25.40
CA THR A 122 14.34 -6.07 25.81
C THR A 122 14.91 -5.25 24.66
N ARG A 123 15.66 -5.86 23.72
CA ARG A 123 16.18 -5.15 22.53
C ARG A 123 15.11 -4.82 21.47
N GLN A 124 13.98 -5.54 21.46
CA GLN A 124 12.88 -5.24 20.55
C GLN A 124 12.02 -4.10 21.08
N ILE A 125 11.83 -4.02 22.41
CA ILE A 125 11.06 -2.95 23.05
C ILE A 125 11.74 -1.59 22.88
N GLU A 126 13.06 -1.50 23.00
CA GLU A 126 13.81 -0.24 22.79
C GLU A 126 13.72 0.29 21.34
N LYS A 127 13.50 -0.59 20.35
CA LYS A 127 13.28 -0.17 18.96
C LYS A 127 11.88 0.40 18.73
N LEU A 128 10.88 -0.08 19.47
CA LEU A 128 9.49 0.38 19.34
C LEU A 128 9.30 1.80 19.89
N ASP A 129 9.98 2.17 20.97
CA ASP A 129 9.90 3.53 21.54
C ASP A 129 10.48 4.61 20.60
N LYS A 130 11.52 4.28 19.82
CA LYS A 130 12.08 5.21 18.83
C LYS A 130 11.11 5.50 17.68
N ILE A 131 10.39 4.49 17.21
CA ILE A 131 9.39 4.64 16.14
C ILE A 131 8.23 5.54 16.61
N ALA A 132 7.81 5.41 17.87
CA ALA A 132 6.75 6.26 18.44
C ALA A 132 7.17 7.73 18.58
N GLN A 133 8.46 8.01 18.73
CA GLN A 133 8.98 9.37 18.82
C GLN A 133 9.05 10.02 17.43
N ASP A 134 9.45 9.26 16.41
CA ASP A 134 9.48 9.72 15.01
C ASP A 134 8.07 10.07 14.49
N GLU A 135 7.03 9.35 14.90
CA GLU A 135 5.64 9.68 14.53
C GLU A 135 5.18 11.07 15.02
N LYS A 136 5.63 11.51 16.21
CA LYS A 136 5.23 12.81 16.75
C LYS A 136 5.86 13.95 15.96
N GLU A 137 7.13 13.81 15.60
CA GLU A 137 7.83 14.80 14.78
C GLU A 137 7.23 14.90 13.37
N ILE A 138 6.88 13.75 12.77
CA ILE A 138 6.22 13.71 11.44
C ILE A 138 4.85 14.38 11.50
N LYS A 139 4.03 14.07 12.52
CA LYS A 139 2.71 14.70 12.69
C LYS A 139 2.81 16.20 12.92
N GLU A 140 3.79 16.66 13.71
CA GLU A 140 4.00 18.09 13.94
C GLU A 140 4.52 18.80 12.68
N PHE A 141 5.39 18.16 11.91
CA PHE A 141 5.88 18.66 10.62
C PHE A 141 4.74 18.77 9.59
N LEU A 142 3.92 17.73 9.46
CA LEU A 142 2.77 17.70 8.56
C LEU A 142 1.70 18.73 8.95
N TRP A 143 1.37 18.87 10.24
CA TRP A 143 0.42 19.89 10.69
C TRP A 143 0.91 21.30 10.42
N LYS A 144 2.20 21.58 10.60
CA LYS A 144 2.77 22.89 10.29
C LYS A 144 2.66 23.21 8.80
N HIS A 145 3.01 22.26 7.92
CA HIS A 145 2.98 22.55 6.49
C HIS A 145 1.54 22.64 5.96
N PHE A 146 0.68 21.72 6.37
CA PHE A 146 -0.72 21.66 5.93
C PHE A 146 -1.57 22.83 6.45
N ALA A 147 -1.35 23.27 7.70
CA ALA A 147 -2.09 24.40 8.25
C ALA A 147 -1.77 25.73 7.56
N TRP A 148 -0.54 25.90 7.06
CA TRP A 148 -0.15 27.10 6.31
C TRP A 148 -0.83 27.17 4.95
N ASP A 149 -0.80 26.07 4.18
CA ASP A 149 -1.43 26.01 2.85
C ASP A 149 -2.96 26.15 2.94
N MET A 150 -3.59 25.54 3.94
CA MET A 150 -5.04 25.65 4.16
C MET A 150 -5.45 27.05 4.65
N ALA A 151 -4.61 27.73 5.44
CA ALA A 151 -4.90 29.07 5.93
C ALA A 151 -4.88 30.11 4.80
N GLU A 152 -3.99 29.97 3.82
CA GLU A 152 -3.87 30.92 2.71
C GLU A 152 -5.16 30.95 1.86
N GLU A 153 -5.64 29.78 1.40
CA GLU A 153 -6.87 29.69 0.62
C GLU A 153 -8.12 30.13 1.42
N PHE A 154 -8.19 29.75 2.70
CA PHE A 154 -9.29 30.17 3.58
C PHE A 154 -9.33 31.69 3.75
N MET A 155 -8.19 32.34 3.96
CA MET A 155 -8.11 33.79 4.10
C MET A 155 -8.57 34.54 2.84
N TYR A 156 -8.22 34.04 1.65
CA TYR A 156 -8.71 34.60 0.39
C TYR A 156 -10.23 34.46 0.26
N GLY A 157 -10.77 33.27 0.54
CA GLY A 157 -12.22 33.05 0.53
C GLY A 157 -12.96 33.97 1.49
N MET A 158 -12.42 34.17 2.69
CA MET A 158 -13.00 35.02 3.72
C MET A 158 -12.97 36.51 3.32
N ALA A 159 -11.86 36.99 2.74
CA ALA A 159 -11.74 38.36 2.24
C ALA A 159 -12.73 38.65 1.11
N ILE A 160 -12.87 37.73 0.15
CA ILE A 160 -13.86 37.82 -0.94
C ILE A 160 -15.28 37.83 -0.36
N GLY A 161 -15.57 36.94 0.59
CA GLY A 161 -16.88 36.87 1.25
C GLY A 161 -17.27 38.18 1.95
N ILE A 162 -16.32 38.83 2.64
CA ILE A 162 -16.54 40.13 3.28
C ILE A 162 -16.84 41.21 2.23
N LEU A 163 -16.07 41.27 1.14
CA LEU A 163 -16.28 42.24 0.07
C LEU A 163 -17.66 42.08 -0.58
N VAL A 164 -18.06 40.85 -0.91
CA VAL A 164 -19.38 40.56 -1.48
C VAL A 164 -20.49 40.91 -0.48
N GLY A 165 -20.32 40.56 0.79
CA GLY A 165 -21.28 40.88 1.85
C GLY A 165 -21.52 42.38 2.01
N LEU A 166 -20.46 43.20 1.93
CA LEU A 166 -20.57 44.67 2.01
C LEU A 166 -21.31 45.28 0.81
N VAL A 167 -21.08 44.74 -0.40
CA VAL A 167 -21.80 45.20 -1.61
C VAL A 167 -23.29 44.86 -1.51
N LEU A 168 -23.63 43.62 -1.13
CA LEU A 168 -25.02 43.21 -0.96
C LEU A 168 -25.71 44.00 0.14
N SER A 169 -25.07 44.19 1.28
CA SER A 169 -25.61 44.99 2.40
C SER A 169 -26.03 46.40 1.96
N LYS A 170 -25.20 47.09 1.15
CA LYS A 170 -25.55 48.41 0.60
C LYS A 170 -26.74 48.42 -0.36
N ILE A 171 -26.94 47.33 -1.12
CA ILE A 171 -28.07 47.21 -2.05
C ILE A 171 -29.37 47.02 -1.25
N PHE A 172 -29.36 46.15 -0.25
CA PHE A 172 -30.54 45.85 0.55
C PHE A 172 -30.93 46.97 1.54
N LEU A 173 -29.98 47.76 2.04
CA LEU A 173 -30.27 48.88 2.95
C LEU A 173 -30.88 50.13 2.27
N LYS A 174 -30.92 50.18 0.93
CA LYS A 174 -31.47 51.31 0.16
C LYS A 174 -32.91 51.12 -0.29
N VAL A 175 -33.48 49.93 -0.06
CA VAL A 175 -34.87 49.56 -0.36
C VAL A 175 -35.68 49.64 0.92
#